data_AF-A0A522FF15-F1
#
_entry.id   AF-A0A522FF15-F1
#
_cell.length_a   1.000
_cell.length_b   1.000
_cell.length_c   1.000
_cell.angle_alpha   90.00
_cell.angle_beta   90.00
_cell.angle_gamma   90.00
#
_symmetry.space_group_name_H-M   'P 1'
#
loop_
_entity.id
_entity.type
_entity.pdbx_description
1 polymer ?
#
loop_
_entity_poly.entity_id
_entity_poly.type
_entity_poly.pdbx_seq_one_letter_code
_entity_poly.pdbx_strand_id
1 'polypeptide(L)'
;MTLWNRYIFRRGAEVQDMWDQMFRQRRLAGKGARLLYVGGRGFDLRAQVVMDRFIDSITSSGCTVEKAELLLVGFSGYQLSEELKNETAANAQALEAKFAVIGNSRTVMIGSSAEGEDDLSASNAEPVLNFVFEA
;
A
#
# COMPACT_ATOMS: atom_id res chain seq x y z
N MET A 1 -20.67 3.29 7.68
CA MET A 1 -19.41 3.35 8.46
C MET A 1 -18.27 3.56 7.48
N THR A 2 -17.53 4.65 7.61
CA THR A 2 -16.46 5.03 6.68
C THR A 2 -15.20 4.18 6.92
N LEU A 3 -14.49 3.82 5.85
CA LEU A 3 -13.21 3.07 5.87
C LEU A 3 -12.19 3.67 6.86
N TRP A 4 -12.29 4.99 7.07
CA TRP A 4 -11.50 5.82 7.96
C TRP A 4 -11.66 5.53 9.47
N ASN A 5 -12.81 4.99 9.91
CA ASN A 5 -13.03 4.68 11.33
C ASN A 5 -12.26 3.43 11.81
N ARG A 6 -11.56 2.74 10.91
CA ARG A 6 -10.66 1.61 11.20
C ARG A 6 -9.20 1.97 10.95
N TYR A 7 -8.88 3.24 10.71
CA TYR A 7 -7.52 3.70 10.54
C TYR A 7 -6.74 3.51 11.85
N ILE A 8 -5.70 2.69 11.81
CA ILE A 8 -4.73 2.58 12.90
C ILE A 8 -3.34 2.85 12.33
N PHE A 9 -2.82 4.04 12.62
CA PHE A 9 -1.41 4.36 12.38
C PHE A 9 -0.56 3.55 13.37
N ARG A 10 0.17 2.55 12.87
CA ARG A 10 1.04 1.69 13.70
C ARG A 10 2.46 1.70 13.14
N ARG A 11 3.44 1.63 14.02
CA ARG A 11 4.87 1.63 13.66
C ARG A 11 5.52 0.31 14.08
N GLY A 12 6.44 -0.19 13.25
CA GLY A 12 7.26 -1.35 13.60
C GLY A 12 6.48 -2.66 13.74
N ALA A 13 6.77 -3.43 14.78
CA ALA A 13 6.23 -4.78 14.99
C ALA A 13 4.70 -4.81 15.20
N GLU A 14 4.11 -3.72 15.70
CA GLU A 14 2.67 -3.59 15.97
C GLU A 14 1.80 -3.72 14.71
N VAL A 15 2.40 -3.52 13.53
CA VAL A 15 1.75 -3.70 12.23
C VAL A 15 1.60 -5.18 11.90
N GLN A 16 2.62 -5.99 12.20
CA GLN A 16 2.59 -7.43 11.92
C GLN A 16 1.61 -8.14 12.83
N ASP A 17 1.64 -7.84 14.13
CA ASP A 17 0.69 -8.42 15.10
C ASP A 17 -0.77 -8.10 14.72
N MET A 18 -1.02 -6.90 14.19
CA MET A 18 -2.33 -6.51 13.68
C MET A 18 -2.78 -7.36 12.51
N TRP A 19 -1.92 -7.57 11.51
CA TRP A 19 -2.24 -8.40 10.34
C TRP A 19 -2.54 -9.83 10.77
N ASP A 20 -1.68 -10.41 11.60
CA ASP A 20 -1.85 -11.77 12.11
C ASP A 20 -3.16 -11.92 12.88
N GLN A 21 -3.51 -10.92 13.71
CA GLN A 21 -4.77 -10.91 14.44
C GLN A 21 -5.97 -10.80 13.48
N MET A 22 -5.91 -9.90 12.50
CA MET A 22 -6.99 -9.69 11.53
C MET A 22 -7.26 -10.97 10.71
N PHE A 23 -6.21 -11.58 10.14
CA PHE A 23 -6.35 -12.80 9.36
C PHE A 23 -6.81 -13.98 10.21
N ARG A 24 -6.32 -14.09 11.45
CA ARG A 24 -6.79 -15.11 12.39
C ARG A 24 -8.27 -14.94 12.69
N GLN A 25 -8.75 -13.73 12.95
CA GLN A 25 -10.16 -13.46 13.22
C GLN A 25 -11.05 -13.81 12.02
N ARG A 26 -10.63 -13.44 10.81
CA ARG A 26 -11.34 -13.79 9.57
C ARG A 26 -11.43 -15.31 9.37
N ARG A 27 -10.31 -16.01 9.54
CA ARG A 27 -10.24 -17.47 9.48
C ARG A 27 -11.17 -18.12 10.51
N LEU A 28 -11.14 -17.67 11.76
CA LEU A 28 -12.03 -18.19 12.82
C LEU A 28 -13.51 -17.94 12.52
N ALA A 29 -13.82 -16.83 11.86
CA ALA A 29 -15.18 -16.50 11.43
C ALA A 29 -15.61 -17.23 10.13
N GLY A 30 -14.73 -18.04 9.52
CA GLY A 30 -15.00 -18.71 8.24
C GLY A 30 -15.16 -17.75 7.06
N LYS A 31 -14.60 -16.54 7.16
CA LYS A 31 -14.70 -15.49 6.12
C LYS A 31 -13.35 -15.30 5.45
N GLY A 32 -13.35 -15.05 4.14
CA GLY A 32 -12.14 -14.66 3.46
C GLY A 32 -11.74 -13.20 3.73
N ALA A 33 -10.48 -12.90 3.44
CA ALA A 33 -9.92 -11.56 3.52
C ALA A 33 -10.22 -10.79 2.22
N ARG A 34 -10.67 -9.54 2.38
CA ARG A 34 -10.84 -8.57 1.30
C ARG A 34 -9.96 -7.37 1.59
N LEU A 35 -8.93 -7.18 0.79
CA LEU A 35 -7.80 -6.32 1.10
C LEU A 35 -7.62 -5.22 0.06
N LEU A 36 -7.25 -4.05 0.55
CA LEU A 36 -6.73 -2.95 -0.24
C LEU A 36 -5.43 -2.48 0.40
N TYR A 37 -4.30 -2.78 -0.23
CA TYR A 37 -3.00 -2.21 0.13
C TYR A 37 -2.81 -0.92 -0.65
N VAL A 38 -2.54 0.20 0.01
CA VAL A 38 -2.25 1.50 -0.61
C VAL A 38 -0.82 1.88 -0.27
N GLY A 39 -0.02 2.24 -1.27
CA GLY A 39 1.37 2.64 -1.03
C GLY A 39 1.86 3.68 -2.04
N GLY A 40 2.99 4.31 -1.74
CA GLY A 40 3.66 5.18 -2.71
C GLY A 40 4.17 4.37 -3.90
N ARG A 41 4.05 4.92 -5.12
CA ARG A 41 4.51 4.29 -6.36
C ARG A 41 6.04 4.25 -6.44
N GLY A 42 6.69 3.44 -5.60
CA GLY A 42 8.12 3.15 -5.69
C GLY A 42 9.05 4.18 -5.05
N PHE A 43 8.54 5.17 -4.30
CA PHE A 43 9.38 6.20 -3.65
C PHE A 43 10.14 5.69 -2.41
N ASP A 44 9.68 4.61 -1.78
CA ASP A 44 10.31 4.03 -0.59
C ASP A 44 10.72 2.58 -0.88
N LEU A 45 12.03 2.29 -0.91
CA LEU A 45 12.55 0.93 -1.09
C LEU A 45 12.17 0.01 0.09
N ARG A 46 11.97 0.58 1.29
CA ARG A 46 11.54 -0.20 2.46
C ARG A 46 10.15 -0.77 2.27
N ALA A 47 9.34 -0.20 1.37
CA ALA A 47 8.03 -0.73 1.03
C ALA A 47 8.10 -2.18 0.53
N GLN A 48 9.18 -2.58 -0.15
CA GLN A 48 9.34 -3.97 -0.60
C GLN A 48 9.45 -4.95 0.58
N VAL A 49 10.24 -4.60 1.60
CA VAL A 49 10.41 -5.42 2.80
C VAL A 49 9.09 -5.53 3.58
N VAL A 50 8.33 -4.43 3.65
CA VAL A 50 7.00 -4.42 4.26
C VAL A 50 6.01 -5.28 3.46
N MET A 51 6.07 -5.20 2.12
CA MET A 51 5.25 -6.00 1.23
C MET A 51 5.52 -7.50 1.39
N ASP A 52 6.78 -7.91 1.45
CA ASP A 52 7.15 -9.31 1.68
C ASP A 52 6.58 -9.82 3.00
N ARG A 53 6.75 -9.06 4.09
CA ARG A 53 6.19 -9.39 5.40
C ARG A 53 4.66 -9.48 5.39
N PHE A 54 3.99 -8.63 4.62
CA PHE A 54 2.55 -8.65 4.48
C PHE A 54 2.06 -9.91 3.76
N ILE A 55 2.71 -10.26 2.64
CA ILE A 55 2.41 -11.46 1.87
C ILE A 55 2.69 -12.71 2.70
N ASP A 56 3.80 -12.77 3.42
CA ASP A 56 4.14 -13.87 4.30
C ASP A 56 3.08 -14.04 5.42
N SER A 57 2.62 -12.95 6.03
CA SER A 57 1.60 -13.00 7.07
C SER A 57 0.28 -13.57 6.54
N ILE A 58 -0.22 -13.11 5.38
CA ILE A 58 -1.49 -13.64 4.85
C ILE A 58 -1.37 -15.09 4.37
N THR A 59 -0.29 -15.42 3.67
CA THR A 59 -0.09 -16.77 3.13
C THR A 59 0.14 -17.79 4.24
N SER A 60 0.88 -17.44 5.29
CA SER A 60 1.08 -18.31 6.45
C SER A 60 -0.14 -18.40 7.37
N SER A 61 -1.02 -17.40 7.38
CA SER A 61 -2.23 -17.40 8.21
C SER A 61 -3.23 -18.50 7.85
N GLY A 62 -3.17 -19.01 6.61
CA GLY A 62 -4.16 -19.93 6.05
C GLY A 62 -5.55 -19.29 5.86
N CYS A 63 -5.65 -17.96 5.90
CA CYS A 63 -6.87 -17.23 5.57
C CYS A 63 -7.06 -17.20 4.05
N THR A 64 -8.24 -17.57 3.57
CA THR A 64 -8.57 -17.46 2.15
C THR A 64 -8.62 -16.00 1.72
N VAL A 65 -7.95 -15.65 0.61
CA VAL A 65 -8.03 -14.31 0.01
C VAL A 65 -9.19 -14.29 -0.98
N GLU A 66 -10.26 -13.55 -0.66
CA GLU A 66 -11.41 -13.36 -1.56
C GLU A 66 -11.12 -12.28 -2.61
N LYS A 67 -10.46 -11.21 -2.18
CA LYS A 67 -10.09 -10.10 -3.05
C LYS A 67 -8.89 -9.38 -2.46
N ALA A 68 -7.88 -9.09 -3.27
CA ALA A 68 -6.79 -8.20 -2.87
C ALA A 68 -6.45 -7.23 -4.00
N GLU A 69 -6.36 -5.95 -3.67
CA GLU A 69 -5.94 -4.90 -4.59
C GLU A 69 -4.76 -4.13 -4.00
N LEU A 70 -3.75 -3.89 -4.81
CA LEU A 70 -2.67 -2.96 -4.53
C LEU A 70 -2.95 -1.66 -5.29
N LEU A 71 -3.04 -0.54 -4.58
CA LEU A 71 -3.15 0.81 -5.13
C LEU A 71 -1.83 1.54 -4.93
N LEU A 72 -1.08 1.74 -6.01
CA LEU A 72 0.12 2.57 -6.01
C LEU A 72 -0.23 4.02 -6.36
N VAL A 73 0.11 4.94 -5.46
CA VAL A 73 -0.10 6.37 -5.64
C VAL A 73 1.20 7.00 -6.12
N GLY A 74 1.20 7.46 -7.37
CA GLY A 74 2.29 8.23 -7.95
C GLY A 74 1.96 9.71 -8.00
N PHE A 75 2.97 10.56 -8.02
CA PHE A 75 2.80 12.00 -8.22
C PHE A 75 3.30 12.40 -9.61
N SER A 76 2.58 13.30 -10.27
CA SER A 76 3.04 13.99 -11.48
C SER A 76 3.35 15.46 -11.18
N GLY A 77 4.24 16.07 -11.97
CA GLY A 77 4.63 17.48 -11.81
C GLY A 77 5.92 17.71 -11.01
N TYR A 78 6.49 16.68 -10.38
CA TYR A 78 7.79 16.78 -9.72
C TYR A 78 8.92 16.52 -10.72
N GLN A 79 9.96 17.37 -10.67
CA GLN A 79 11.19 17.15 -11.45
C GLN A 79 12.11 16.20 -10.70
N LEU A 80 12.12 14.94 -11.14
CA LEU A 80 13.14 13.95 -10.77
C LEU A 80 14.16 13.82 -11.91
N SER A 81 15.40 13.48 -11.57
CA SER A 81 16.36 13.03 -12.57
C SER A 81 15.84 11.76 -13.26
N GLU A 82 16.28 11.52 -14.50
CA GLU A 82 15.89 10.29 -15.22
C GLU A 82 16.29 9.01 -14.46
N GLU A 83 17.42 9.05 -13.75
CA GLU A 83 17.86 7.97 -12.86
C GLU A 83 16.83 7.69 -11.76
N LEU A 84 16.41 8.71 -11.00
CA LEU A 84 15.42 8.56 -9.93
C LEU A 84 14.05 8.13 -10.47
N LYS A 85 13.66 8.57 -11.67
CA LYS A 85 12.43 8.08 -12.33
C LYS A 85 12.52 6.59 -12.63
N ASN A 86 13.64 6.13 -13.16
CA ASN A 86 13.87 4.73 -13.47
C ASN A 86 13.90 3.87 -12.21
N GLU A 87 14.58 4.32 -11.14
CA GLU A 87 14.59 3.62 -9.85
C GLU A 87 13.18 3.53 -9.23
N THR A 88 12.43 4.64 -9.26
CA THR A 88 11.06 4.68 -8.74
C THR A 88 10.15 3.74 -9.54
N ALA A 89 10.29 3.70 -10.87
CA ALA A 89 9.55 2.78 -11.73
C ALA A 89 9.91 1.31 -11.49
N ALA A 90 11.20 0.99 -11.35
CA ALA A 90 11.67 -0.35 -11.05
C ALA A 90 11.18 -0.83 -9.68
N ASN A 91 11.20 0.04 -8.66
CA ASN A 91 10.67 -0.28 -7.33
C ASN A 91 9.16 -0.51 -7.37
N ALA A 92 8.40 0.32 -8.11
CA ALA A 92 6.97 0.11 -8.30
C ALA A 92 6.69 -1.26 -8.95
N GLN A 93 7.42 -1.61 -10.01
CA GLN A 93 7.27 -2.90 -10.68
C GLN A 93 7.60 -4.07 -9.75
N ALA A 94 8.62 -3.94 -8.89
CA ALA A 94 8.96 -4.95 -7.89
C ALA A 94 7.83 -5.15 -6.86
N LEU A 95 7.18 -4.06 -6.41
CA LEU A 95 6.02 -4.14 -5.52
C LEU A 95 4.83 -4.83 -6.17
N GLU A 96 4.54 -4.50 -7.44
CA GLU A 96 3.47 -5.14 -8.22
C GLU A 96 3.75 -6.64 -8.40
N ALA A 97 4.97 -7.01 -8.76
CA ALA A 97 5.38 -8.40 -8.95
C ALA A 97 5.26 -9.22 -7.66
N LYS A 98 5.63 -8.64 -6.51
CA LYS A 98 5.45 -9.28 -5.20
C LYS A 98 3.96 -9.47 -4.89
N PHE A 99 3.14 -8.43 -5.05
CA PHE A 99 1.72 -8.49 -4.70
C PHE A 99 0.89 -9.39 -5.62
N ALA A 100 1.35 -9.65 -6.85
CA ALA A 100 0.68 -10.52 -7.82
C ALA A 100 0.40 -11.94 -7.30
N VAL A 101 1.09 -12.38 -6.26
CA VAL A 101 0.86 -13.67 -5.58
C VAL A 101 -0.55 -13.76 -4.97
N ILE A 102 -1.11 -12.63 -4.52
CA ILE A 102 -2.37 -12.60 -3.77
C ILE A 102 -3.47 -11.76 -4.42
N GLY A 103 -3.13 -10.90 -5.38
CA GLY A 103 -4.11 -9.99 -5.98
C GLY A 103 -3.59 -9.16 -7.16
N ASN A 104 -4.39 -8.19 -7.57
CA ASN A 104 -4.07 -7.31 -8.70
C ASN A 104 -3.55 -5.95 -8.22
N SER A 105 -2.76 -5.27 -9.06
CA SER A 105 -2.29 -3.91 -8.81
C SER A 105 -2.99 -2.89 -9.73
N ARG A 106 -3.09 -1.65 -9.25
CA ARG A 106 -3.52 -0.48 -9.99
C ARG A 106 -2.66 0.72 -9.57
N THR A 107 -2.33 1.58 -10.51
CA THR A 107 -1.62 2.83 -10.25
C THR A 107 -2.54 4.01 -10.47
N VAL A 108 -2.53 4.97 -9.54
CA VAL A 108 -3.21 6.28 -9.67
C VAL A 108 -2.15 7.37 -9.62
N MET A 109 -2.19 8.27 -10.60
CA MET A 109 -1.30 9.44 -10.65
C MET A 109 -2.03 10.66 -10.13
N ILE A 110 -1.47 11.32 -9.12
CA ILE A 110 -1.96 12.59 -8.57
C ILE A 110 -1.08 13.70 -9.15
N GLY A 111 -1.67 14.58 -9.95
CA GLY A 111 -1.02 15.78 -10.46
C GLY A 111 -1.75 17.04 -10.01
N SER A 112 -1.01 18.14 -9.90
CA SER A 112 -1.61 19.47 -9.83
C SER A 112 -2.26 19.78 -11.18
N SER A 113 -3.55 19.49 -11.31
CA SER A 113 -4.38 20.25 -12.24
C SER A 113 -4.43 21.67 -11.70
N ALA A 114 -3.67 22.57 -12.34
CA ALA A 114 -3.69 23.99 -12.06
C ALA A 114 -5.07 24.55 -12.43
N GLU A 115 -6.06 24.38 -11.56
CA GLU A 115 -7.32 25.12 -11.56
C GLU A 115 -7.98 24.93 -10.19
N GLY A 116 -7.82 25.93 -9.31
CA GLY A 116 -8.50 26.00 -8.02
C GLY A 116 -7.59 25.68 -6.83
N GLU A 117 -7.01 26.75 -6.28
CA GLU A 117 -6.47 26.90 -4.92
C GLU A 117 -6.65 25.70 -3.97
N ASP A 118 -5.60 24.90 -3.82
CA ASP A 118 -4.99 24.71 -2.50
C ASP A 118 -3.53 24.31 -2.72
N ASP A 119 -2.65 25.19 -2.27
CA ASP A 119 -1.21 25.12 -2.37
C ASP A 119 -0.70 23.83 -1.67
N LEU A 120 -0.57 22.73 -2.41
CA LEU A 120 0.30 21.62 -2.03
C LEU A 120 1.76 22.10 -2.18
N SER A 121 2.14 23.06 -1.33
CA SER A 121 3.51 23.52 -1.22
C SER A 121 4.40 22.31 -0.92
N ALA A 122 5.52 22.24 -1.62
CA ALA A 122 6.49 21.15 -1.59
C ALA A 122 7.10 20.85 -0.20
N SER A 123 6.65 21.53 0.86
CA SER A 123 7.03 21.29 2.25
C SER A 123 6.18 20.24 2.98
N ASN A 124 5.09 19.75 2.37
CA ASN A 124 4.16 18.78 2.99
C ASN A 124 4.26 17.36 2.43
N ALA A 125 5.36 17.02 1.74
CA ALA A 125 5.63 15.65 1.32
C ALA A 125 5.98 14.78 2.54
N GLU A 126 4.98 14.40 3.33
CA GLU A 126 5.11 13.32 4.30
C GLU A 126 5.40 12.01 3.56
N PRO A 127 6.29 11.15 4.09
CA PRO A 127 6.60 9.87 3.45
C PRO A 127 5.30 9.09 3.26
N VAL A 128 4.99 8.71 2.02
CA VAL A 128 3.78 7.96 1.71
C VAL A 128 3.82 6.65 2.51
N LEU A 129 3.05 6.63 3.59
CA LEU A 129 2.87 5.48 4.44
C LEU A 129 2.14 4.40 3.65
N ASN A 130 2.62 3.18 3.79
CA ASN A 130 1.88 2.03 3.27
C ASN A 130 0.70 1.75 4.20
N PHE A 131 -0.49 1.65 3.63
CA PHE A 131 -1.74 1.41 4.34
C PHE A 131 -2.35 0.10 3.88
N VAL A 132 -2.98 -0.63 4.80
CA VAL A 132 -3.78 -1.80 4.47
C VAL A 132 -5.18 -1.57 5.01
N PHE A 133 -6.17 -1.59 4.13
CA PHE A 133 -7.57 -1.49 4.46
C PHE A 133 -8.26 -2.84 4.24
N GLU A 134 -9.20 -3.13 5.12
CA GLU A 134 -10.11 -4.26 5.01
C GLU A 134 -11.48 -3.74 4.52
N ALA A 135 -11.98 -4.28 3.41
CA ALA A 135 -13.23 -3.86 2.76
C ALA A 135 -14.40 -4.83 2.97
#